data_AF-A0A1N7LK39-F1
#
_entry.id   AF-A0A1N7LK39-F1
#
_cell.length_a   1.000
_cell.length_b   1.000
_cell.length_c   1.000
_cell.angle_alpha   90.00
_cell.angle_beta   90.00
_cell.angle_gamma   90.00
#
_symmetry.space_group_name_H-M   'P 1'
#
loop_
_entity.id
_entity.type
_entity.pdbx_description
1 polymer ?
#
loop_
_entity_poly.entity_id
_entity_poly.type
_entity_poly.pdbx_seq_one_letter_code
_entity_poly.pdbx_strand_id
1 'polypeptide(L)'
;MELKSKKVLIRTEYCTVASANVAPQFLYWTPATLVNSVSFKILVCFCGALWEKKPCTFAKKRAFRELVGLLRSIEEDRDNIEAVRELNRRLIDLLLAGEKAIARHTAEKKELRRRLKNDRPSRVEADLLRRKIKLTDVYIRAQNDQVYVWKCFGDALAFTYLDPLSIKHMFFDTTKYEVKRGAGQLGGKSGLIAEMSVLDDALNNGMPAILCDLTNTLRFGDICLLGESDPFPIEVKTTPGLNQRGKRQKAKLEELHSFLENDNANDFRGFRGSTNRIVSGELKYYDDALNATIERAHSEGFATCSPEAGFSIACIKTGELSEKFELDQLFESLDLDAPEIFDLNHFKNGHGWAFYLPFLLTIRNSEHILEFL
;
A
#
# COMPACT_ATOMS: atom_id res chain seq x y z
N MET A 1 -50.44 -4.55 20.32
CA MET A 1 -49.85 -4.40 18.98
C MET A 1 -48.37 -4.71 19.13
N GLU A 2 -47.97 -5.91 18.73
CA GLU A 2 -46.60 -6.43 18.92
C GLU A 2 -45.60 -5.68 18.03
N LEU A 3 -44.63 -5.01 18.66
CA LEU A 3 -43.40 -4.57 18.00
C LEU A 3 -42.46 -5.79 17.94
N LYS A 4 -42.45 -6.47 16.79
CA LYS A 4 -41.48 -7.53 16.51
C LYS A 4 -40.08 -6.91 16.43
N SER A 5 -39.20 -7.34 17.33
CA SER A 5 -37.78 -7.03 17.28
C SER A 5 -37.19 -7.61 15.98
N LYS A 6 -36.75 -6.73 15.08
CA LYS A 6 -35.85 -7.12 14.00
C LYS A 6 -34.46 -7.28 14.62
N LYS A 7 -34.15 -8.50 15.08
CA LYS A 7 -32.76 -8.91 15.30
C LYS A 7 -32.06 -8.85 13.93
N VAL A 8 -31.20 -7.86 13.73
CA VAL A 8 -30.23 -7.88 12.64
C VAL A 8 -29.22 -8.98 13.01
N LEU A 9 -29.43 -10.17 12.47
CA LEU A 9 -28.52 -11.29 12.64
C LEU A 9 -27.29 -11.01 11.77
N ILE A 10 -26.30 -10.30 12.31
CA ILE A 10 -24.99 -10.18 11.66
C ILE A 10 -24.30 -11.53 11.83
N ARG A 11 -24.52 -12.42 10.86
CA ARG A 11 -23.67 -13.59 10.66
C ARG A 11 -22.30 -13.08 10.25
N THR A 12 -21.37 -13.07 11.19
CA THR A 12 -19.93 -13.09 10.93
C THR A 12 -19.55 -14.47 10.36
N GLU A 13 -20.07 -14.79 9.18
CA GLU A 13 -19.46 -15.81 8.35
C GLU A 13 -18.17 -15.20 7.80
N TYR A 14 -17.06 -15.82 8.17
CA TYR A 14 -15.75 -15.57 7.58
C TYR A 14 -15.90 -15.44 6.07
N CYS A 15 -15.75 -14.22 5.56
CA CYS A 15 -15.72 -13.98 4.13
C CYS A 15 -14.37 -14.47 3.61
N THR A 16 -14.23 -15.79 3.47
CA THR A 16 -13.36 -16.38 2.46
C THR A 16 -13.94 -15.95 1.12
N VAL A 17 -13.48 -14.81 0.61
CA VAL A 17 -13.60 -14.52 -0.82
C VAL A 17 -12.67 -15.52 -1.50
N ALA A 18 -13.27 -16.62 -1.93
CA ALA A 18 -12.67 -17.56 -2.84
C ALA A 18 -12.19 -16.77 -4.06
N SER A 19 -10.96 -17.08 -4.47
CA SER A 19 -10.40 -16.70 -5.75
C SER A 19 -11.40 -16.99 -6.88
N ALA A 20 -12.06 -15.95 -7.38
CA ALA A 20 -12.84 -16.02 -8.60
C ALA A 20 -12.75 -14.66 -9.31
N ASN A 21 -12.54 -14.74 -10.61
CA ASN A 21 -12.31 -13.63 -11.54
C ASN A 21 -13.45 -12.59 -11.53
N VAL A 22 -13.40 -11.64 -10.60
CA VAL A 22 -14.22 -10.43 -10.63
C VAL A 22 -13.25 -9.27 -10.79
N ALA A 23 -13.23 -8.68 -11.98
CA ALA A 23 -12.54 -7.41 -12.21
C ALA A 23 -13.07 -6.39 -11.18
N PRO A 24 -12.22 -5.64 -10.47
CA PRO A 24 -12.72 -4.62 -9.56
C PRO A 24 -13.48 -3.59 -10.40
N GLN A 25 -14.78 -3.41 -10.16
CA GLN A 25 -15.51 -2.27 -10.68
C GLN A 25 -14.97 -1.04 -9.95
N PHE A 26 -14.17 -0.23 -10.65
CA PHE A 26 -13.61 1.01 -10.13
C PHE A 26 -14.61 2.14 -10.36
N LEU A 27 -15.02 2.80 -9.28
CA LEU A 27 -15.83 4.02 -9.32
C LEU A 27 -14.90 5.22 -9.51
N TYR A 28 -14.97 5.82 -10.69
CA TYR A 28 -14.63 7.24 -10.88
C TYR A 28 -15.83 8.06 -10.40
N TRP A 29 -15.57 9.12 -9.63
CA TRP A 29 -16.59 10.09 -9.26
C TRP A 29 -16.80 11.07 -10.40
N THR A 30 -17.84 10.84 -11.20
CA THR A 30 -18.41 11.86 -12.09
C THR A 30 -19.78 12.25 -11.55
N PRO A 31 -20.10 13.55 -11.39
CA PRO A 31 -21.42 13.96 -10.99
C PRO A 31 -22.35 13.93 -12.21
N ALA A 32 -23.03 12.81 -12.44
CA ALA A 32 -24.20 12.81 -13.33
C ALA A 32 -25.17 11.65 -13.02
N THR A 33 -26.40 12.06 -12.67
CA THR A 33 -27.69 11.34 -12.79
C THR A 33 -28.06 10.23 -11.79
N LEU A 34 -28.64 10.67 -10.67
CA LEU A 34 -29.94 10.26 -10.07
C LEU A 34 -30.46 8.82 -10.28
N VAL A 35 -30.45 8.02 -9.21
CA VAL A 35 -31.59 7.19 -8.76
C VAL A 35 -31.63 7.19 -7.22
N ASN A 36 -32.83 7.37 -6.66
CA ASN A 36 -33.15 7.45 -5.23
C ASN A 36 -32.81 6.16 -4.44
N SER A 37 -31.55 6.00 -4.07
CA SER A 37 -31.14 5.22 -2.90
C SER A 37 -29.84 5.83 -2.37
N VAL A 38 -29.91 6.55 -1.26
CA VAL A 38 -28.71 7.08 -0.59
C VAL A 38 -27.91 5.88 -0.11
N SER A 39 -26.93 5.48 -0.92
CA SER A 39 -26.01 4.41 -0.58
C SER A 39 -24.99 5.02 0.36
N PHE A 40 -25.10 4.74 1.65
CA PHE A 40 -24.16 5.26 2.63
C PHE A 40 -22.85 4.47 2.53
N LYS A 41 -21.73 5.17 2.42
CA LYS A 41 -20.39 4.56 2.44
C LYS A 41 -19.71 4.87 3.76
N ILE A 42 -19.22 3.84 4.45
CA ILE A 42 -18.48 4.01 5.71
C ILE A 42 -17.02 3.66 5.47
N LEU A 43 -16.13 4.60 5.79
CA LEU A 43 -14.71 4.34 5.91
C LEU A 43 -14.40 3.93 7.36
N VAL A 44 -14.06 2.67 7.60
CA VAL A 44 -13.70 2.21 8.95
C VAL A 44 -12.18 2.16 9.08
N CYS A 45 -11.66 2.96 10.00
CA CYS A 45 -10.26 2.94 10.42
C CYS A 45 -10.19 2.43 11.85
N PHE A 46 -9.51 1.31 12.09
CA PHE A 46 -9.17 0.93 13.46
C PHE A 46 -7.76 1.42 13.78
N CYS A 47 -7.63 2.29 14.77
CA CYS A 47 -6.35 2.71 15.32
C CYS A 47 -6.10 1.86 16.56
N GLY A 48 -5.22 0.87 16.47
CA GLY A 48 -4.96 0.01 17.60
C GLY A 48 -3.72 -0.79 17.38
N ALA A 49 -2.83 -0.74 18.35
CA ALA A 49 -1.46 -1.21 18.22
C ALA A 49 -1.39 -2.73 17.97
N LEU A 50 -1.52 -3.14 16.71
CA LEU A 50 -0.98 -4.40 16.22
C LEU A 50 0.54 -4.43 16.42
N TRP A 51 1.17 -3.25 16.45
CA TRP A 51 2.59 -3.07 16.69
C TRP A 51 3.06 -3.28 18.14
N GLU A 52 2.16 -3.31 19.13
CA GLU A 52 2.55 -3.62 20.52
C GLU A 52 2.62 -5.12 20.80
N LYS A 53 1.89 -5.95 20.04
CA LYS A 53 1.89 -7.41 20.22
C LYS A 53 3.08 -8.13 19.56
N LYS A 54 3.86 -7.44 18.74
CA LYS A 54 5.15 -7.93 18.21
C LYS A 54 6.19 -6.88 18.58
N PRO A 55 7.23 -7.18 19.37
CA PRO A 55 8.18 -6.17 19.82
C PRO A 55 8.85 -5.51 18.61
N CYS A 56 8.36 -4.33 18.23
CA CYS A 56 9.04 -3.45 17.31
C CYS A 56 10.23 -2.90 18.06
N THR A 57 11.43 -3.24 17.61
CA THR A 57 12.66 -2.74 18.22
C THR A 57 12.64 -1.21 18.18
N PHE A 58 13.07 -0.55 19.25
CA PHE A 58 13.21 0.91 19.33
C PHE A 58 13.82 1.56 18.07
N ALA A 59 14.81 0.90 17.46
CA ALA A 59 15.44 1.32 16.21
C ALA A 59 14.46 1.47 15.02
N LYS A 60 13.46 0.61 14.90
CA LYS A 60 12.46 0.65 13.81
C LYS A 60 11.47 1.79 14.00
N LYS A 61 11.01 2.04 15.24
CA LYS A 61 10.17 3.21 15.55
C LYS A 61 10.92 4.52 15.28
N ARG A 62 12.22 4.56 15.62
CA ARG A 62 13.08 5.71 15.30
C ARG A 62 13.19 5.93 13.79
N ALA A 63 13.52 4.88 13.03
CA ALA A 63 13.60 4.95 11.57
C ALA A 63 12.27 5.37 10.93
N PHE A 64 11.15 4.88 11.45
CA PHE A 64 9.82 5.28 11.00
C PHE A 64 9.60 6.79 11.19
N ARG A 65 9.85 7.33 12.38
CA ARG A 65 9.69 8.77 12.66
C ARG A 65 10.62 9.64 11.82
N GLU A 66 11.85 9.17 11.59
CA GLU A 66 12.83 9.78 10.69
C GLU A 66 12.28 9.88 9.25
N LEU A 67 11.77 8.78 8.70
CA LEU A 67 11.15 8.76 7.36
C LEU A 67 9.91 9.65 7.27
N VAL A 68 9.06 9.69 8.32
CA VAL A 68 7.91 10.61 8.38
C VAL A 68 8.40 12.06 8.35
N GLY A 69 9.41 12.42 9.13
CA GLY A 69 9.98 13.77 9.13
C GLY A 69 10.50 14.18 7.75
N LEU A 70 11.25 13.29 7.08
CA LEU A 70 11.72 13.53 5.72
C LEU A 70 10.55 13.73 4.75
N LEU A 71 9.54 12.85 4.78
CA LEU A 71 8.36 12.97 3.93
C LEU A 71 7.63 14.30 4.14
N ARG A 72 7.44 14.74 5.40
CA ARG A 72 6.79 16.02 5.71
C ARG A 72 7.60 17.20 5.19
N SER A 73 8.92 17.18 5.31
CA SER A 73 9.77 18.24 4.74
C SER A 73 9.69 18.33 3.22
N ILE A 74 9.45 17.21 2.52
CA ILE A 74 9.26 17.16 1.06
C ILE A 74 7.85 17.65 0.68
N GLU A 75 6.84 17.36 1.49
CA GLU A 75 5.49 17.91 1.28
C GLU A 75 5.44 19.43 1.45
N GLU A 76 6.20 19.96 2.42
CA GLU A 76 6.34 21.40 2.67
C GLU A 76 7.15 22.11 1.58
N ASP A 77 8.22 21.47 1.11
CA ASP A 77 9.09 21.98 0.04
C ASP A 77 9.46 20.86 -0.93
N ARG A 78 8.77 20.85 -2.08
CA ARG A 78 8.98 19.84 -3.13
C ARG A 78 10.33 19.98 -3.84
N ASP A 79 10.98 21.14 -3.72
CA ASP A 79 12.31 21.39 -4.30
C ASP A 79 13.44 20.99 -3.34
N ASN A 80 13.11 20.45 -2.16
CA ASN A 80 14.06 19.90 -1.21
C ASN A 80 14.61 18.53 -1.68
N ILE A 81 15.43 18.56 -2.72
CA ILE A 81 16.03 17.37 -3.34
C ILE A 81 16.94 16.61 -2.37
N GLU A 82 17.52 17.27 -1.38
CA GLU A 82 18.34 16.59 -0.37
C GLU A 82 17.49 15.72 0.56
N ALA A 83 16.29 16.17 0.95
CA ALA A 83 15.35 15.32 1.69
C ALA A 83 14.89 14.12 0.85
N VAL A 84 14.66 14.31 -0.46
CA VAL A 84 14.33 13.21 -1.40
C VAL A 84 15.48 12.19 -1.47
N ARG A 85 16.73 12.67 -1.55
CA ARG A 85 17.94 11.83 -1.56
C ARG A 85 18.05 11.02 -0.28
N GLU A 86 17.92 11.68 0.87
CA GLU A 86 18.04 11.01 2.17
C GLU A 86 16.92 9.99 2.39
N LEU A 87 15.69 10.30 1.95
CA LEU A 87 14.57 9.35 1.99
C LEU A 87 14.87 8.11 1.15
N ASN A 88 15.33 8.28 -0.10
CA ASN A 88 15.72 7.16 -0.97
C ASN A 88 16.82 6.30 -0.32
N ARG A 89 17.91 6.93 0.14
CA ARG A 89 19.04 6.24 0.79
C ARG A 89 18.57 5.43 2.00
N ARG A 90 17.75 6.04 2.85
CA ARG A 90 17.23 5.40 4.06
C ARG A 90 16.32 4.23 3.75
N LEU A 91 15.46 4.35 2.73
CA LEU A 91 14.59 3.26 2.27
C LEU A 91 15.40 2.09 1.70
N ILE A 92 16.44 2.35 0.90
CA ILE A 92 17.33 1.32 0.36
C ILE A 92 17.92 0.49 1.51
N ASP A 93 18.49 1.15 2.52
CA ASP A 93 19.11 0.47 3.67
C ASP A 93 18.11 -0.42 4.43
N LEU A 94 16.91 0.11 4.70
CA LEU A 94 15.86 -0.58 5.43
C LEU A 94 15.31 -1.79 4.66
N LEU A 95 15.14 -1.64 3.35
CA LEU A 95 14.66 -2.71 2.47
C LEU A 95 15.72 -3.81 2.31
N LEU A 96 16.99 -3.46 2.07
CA LEU A 96 18.08 -4.43 2.00
C LEU A 96 18.22 -5.22 3.32
N ALA A 97 18.11 -4.55 4.47
CA ALA A 97 18.14 -5.20 5.77
C ALA A 97 16.96 -6.18 5.95
N GLY A 98 15.74 -5.77 5.56
CA GLY A 98 14.54 -6.60 5.58
C GLY A 98 14.66 -7.83 4.68
N GLU A 99 15.09 -7.64 3.43
CA GLU A 99 15.30 -8.71 2.45
C GLU A 99 16.34 -9.72 2.92
N LYS A 100 17.48 -9.24 3.45
CA LYS A 100 18.52 -10.10 4.02
C LYS A 100 17.98 -10.92 5.18
N ALA A 101 17.16 -10.32 6.06
CA ALA A 101 16.52 -11.03 7.15
C ALA A 101 15.53 -12.10 6.64
N ILE A 102 14.69 -11.78 5.64
CA ILE A 102 13.76 -12.72 5.02
C ILE A 102 14.51 -13.89 4.38
N ALA A 103 15.57 -13.61 3.60
CA ALA A 103 16.38 -14.61 2.91
C ALA A 103 17.04 -15.58 3.92
N ARG A 104 17.67 -15.04 4.97
CA ARG A 104 18.29 -15.83 6.04
C ARG A 104 17.31 -16.79 6.71
N HIS A 105 16.14 -16.29 7.12
CA HIS A 105 15.14 -17.12 7.80
C HIS A 105 14.45 -18.10 6.85
N THR A 106 14.32 -17.76 5.56
CA THR A 106 13.83 -18.69 4.54
C THR A 106 14.81 -19.86 4.35
N ALA A 107 16.11 -19.58 4.35
CA ALA A 107 17.15 -20.62 4.31
C ALA A 107 17.13 -21.49 5.58
N GLU A 108 17.01 -20.89 6.77
CA GLU A 108 16.87 -21.62 8.03
C GLU A 108 15.62 -22.52 8.02
N LYS A 109 14.47 -22.00 7.59
CA LYS A 109 13.23 -22.79 7.44
C LYS A 109 13.43 -23.99 6.52
N LYS A 110 14.11 -23.79 5.38
CA LYS A 110 14.43 -24.87 4.44
C LYS A 110 15.26 -25.96 5.12
N GLU A 111 16.26 -25.57 5.90
CA GLU A 111 17.09 -26.51 6.65
C GLU A 111 16.31 -27.23 7.75
N LEU A 112 15.49 -26.54 8.54
CA LEU A 112 14.62 -27.17 9.55
C LEU A 112 13.67 -28.20 8.94
N ARG A 113 13.10 -27.90 7.77
CA ARG A 113 12.26 -28.84 7.00
C ARG A 113 13.06 -30.03 6.49
N ARG A 114 14.30 -29.82 6.04
CA ARG A 114 15.21 -30.90 5.62
C ARG A 114 15.47 -31.85 6.79
N ARG A 115 15.83 -31.31 7.96
CA ARG A 115 16.08 -32.09 9.18
C ARG A 115 14.87 -32.92 9.60
N LEU A 116 13.68 -32.32 9.58
CA LEU A 116 12.44 -33.02 9.89
C LEU A 116 12.17 -34.21 8.97
N LYS A 117 12.57 -34.11 7.69
CA LYS A 117 12.39 -35.16 6.68
C LYS A 117 13.47 -36.25 6.74
N ASN A 118 14.73 -35.86 6.93
CA ASN A 118 15.87 -36.73 6.66
C ASN A 118 16.54 -37.28 7.92
N ASP A 119 16.50 -36.54 9.03
CA ASP A 119 17.29 -36.88 10.22
C ASP A 119 16.55 -37.87 11.15
N ARG A 120 15.32 -38.28 10.79
CA ARG A 120 14.44 -39.17 11.58
C ARG A 120 14.38 -38.80 13.07
N PRO A 121 14.06 -37.52 13.40
CA PRO A 121 14.06 -37.05 14.77
C PRO A 121 13.06 -37.82 15.63
N SER A 122 13.35 -37.96 16.93
CA SER A 122 12.38 -38.46 17.90
C SER A 122 11.11 -37.58 17.91
N ARG A 123 10.02 -38.09 18.48
CA ARG A 123 8.75 -37.35 18.55
C ARG A 123 8.91 -35.96 19.20
N VAL A 124 9.67 -35.88 20.29
CA VAL A 124 9.93 -34.63 21.01
C VAL A 124 10.72 -33.65 20.13
N GLU A 125 11.78 -34.12 19.48
CA GLU A 125 12.58 -33.30 18.57
C GLU A 125 11.79 -32.83 17.34
N ALA A 126 10.95 -33.70 16.77
CA ALA A 126 10.07 -33.36 15.66
C ALA A 126 9.09 -32.24 16.05
N ASP A 127 8.52 -32.28 17.24
CA ASP A 127 7.62 -31.25 17.75
C ASP A 127 8.34 -29.92 17.99
N LEU A 128 9.58 -29.95 18.52
CA LEU A 128 10.42 -28.76 18.65
C LEU A 128 10.76 -28.14 17.28
N LEU A 129 11.12 -28.95 16.29
CA LEU A 129 11.38 -28.49 14.92
C LEU A 129 10.14 -27.85 14.30
N ARG A 130 8.96 -28.46 14.44
CA ARG A 130 7.69 -27.90 13.94
C ARG A 130 7.36 -26.56 14.60
N ARG A 131 7.54 -26.45 15.92
CA ARG A 131 7.37 -25.18 16.65
C ARG A 131 8.32 -24.12 16.11
N LYS A 132 9.60 -24.46 15.91
CA LYS A 132 10.59 -23.53 15.36
C LYS A 132 10.23 -23.07 13.95
N ILE A 133 9.82 -23.98 13.06
CA ILE A 133 9.33 -23.64 11.71
C ILE A 133 8.16 -22.65 11.78
N LYS A 134 7.18 -22.89 12.67
CA LYS A 134 6.03 -21.99 12.85
C LYS A 134 6.47 -20.58 13.32
N LEU A 135 7.42 -20.50 14.25
CA LEU A 135 7.97 -19.23 14.72
C LEU A 135 8.72 -18.50 13.59
N THR A 136 9.54 -19.22 12.82
CA THR A 136 10.24 -18.68 11.65
C THR A 136 9.24 -18.15 10.61
N ASP A 137 8.11 -18.84 10.38
CA ASP A 137 7.05 -18.38 9.47
C ASP A 137 6.36 -17.10 9.95
N VAL A 138 6.11 -16.98 11.25
CA VAL A 138 5.60 -15.73 11.84
C VAL A 138 6.60 -14.59 11.67
N TYR A 139 7.89 -14.84 11.88
CA TYR A 139 8.93 -13.83 11.71
C TYR A 139 9.06 -13.39 10.25
N ILE A 140 9.10 -14.32 9.29
CA ILE A 140 9.17 -14.00 7.85
C ILE A 140 7.98 -13.13 7.44
N ARG A 141 6.76 -13.48 7.88
CA ARG A 141 5.58 -12.64 7.62
C ARG A 141 5.75 -11.24 8.19
N ALA A 142 6.12 -11.11 9.46
CA ALA A 142 6.34 -9.80 10.07
C ALA A 142 7.41 -8.95 9.37
N GLN A 143 8.44 -9.56 8.77
CA GLN A 143 9.42 -8.82 7.96
C GLN A 143 8.85 -8.40 6.60
N ASN A 144 8.02 -9.24 5.95
CA ASN A 144 7.33 -8.85 4.72
C ASN A 144 6.36 -7.68 4.98
N ASP A 145 5.60 -7.74 6.07
CA ASP A 145 4.71 -6.66 6.50
C ASP A 145 5.52 -5.35 6.68
N GLN A 146 6.67 -5.44 7.33
CA GLN A 146 7.56 -4.29 7.53
C GLN A 146 8.10 -3.73 6.20
N VAL A 147 8.52 -4.60 5.29
CA VAL A 147 9.02 -4.21 3.95
C VAL A 147 7.92 -3.50 3.17
N TYR A 148 6.69 -4.01 3.22
CA TYR A 148 5.54 -3.37 2.59
C TYR A 148 5.32 -1.94 3.13
N VAL A 149 5.37 -1.76 4.45
CA VAL A 149 5.25 -0.44 5.10
C VAL A 149 6.38 0.50 4.68
N TRP A 150 7.62 0.02 4.59
CA TRP A 150 8.72 0.84 4.06
C TRP A 150 8.47 1.26 2.62
N LYS A 151 7.96 0.36 1.78
CA LYS A 151 7.58 0.70 0.41
C LYS A 151 6.42 1.70 0.33
N CYS A 152 5.55 1.77 1.33
CA CYS A 152 4.52 2.81 1.39
C CYS A 152 5.12 4.22 1.51
N PHE A 153 6.31 4.40 2.10
CA PHE A 153 7.01 5.69 2.06
C PHE A 153 7.51 6.04 0.67
N GLY A 154 7.97 5.04 -0.10
CA GLY A 154 8.29 5.23 -1.51
C GLY A 154 7.06 5.57 -2.35
N ASP A 155 5.93 4.91 -2.07
CA ASP A 155 4.64 5.29 -2.66
C ASP A 155 4.30 6.75 -2.30
N ALA A 156 4.38 7.12 -1.02
CA ALA A 156 4.09 8.48 -0.57
C ALA A 156 4.98 9.53 -1.24
N LEU A 157 6.29 9.26 -1.38
CA LEU A 157 7.20 10.12 -2.13
C LEU A 157 6.71 10.32 -3.56
N ALA A 158 6.37 9.23 -4.27
CA ALA A 158 5.89 9.33 -5.65
C ALA A 158 4.56 10.11 -5.76
N PHE A 159 3.60 9.87 -4.86
CA PHE A 159 2.32 10.57 -4.82
C PHE A 159 2.42 12.05 -4.44
N THR A 160 3.51 12.50 -3.80
CA THR A 160 3.75 13.93 -3.54
C THR A 160 3.98 14.71 -4.84
N TYR A 161 4.58 14.08 -5.85
CA TYR A 161 4.93 14.73 -7.12
C TYR A 161 3.96 14.42 -8.25
N LEU A 162 3.51 13.17 -8.34
CA LEU A 162 2.73 12.68 -9.48
C LEU A 162 1.23 12.86 -9.27
N ASP A 163 0.50 12.99 -10.38
CA ASP A 163 -0.95 12.96 -10.36
C ASP A 163 -1.47 11.58 -9.87
N PRO A 164 -2.36 11.54 -8.84
CA PRO A 164 -2.86 10.29 -8.26
C PRO A 164 -3.63 9.38 -9.22
N LEU A 165 -4.15 9.89 -10.34
CA LEU A 165 -4.84 9.07 -11.35
C LEU A 165 -3.84 8.49 -12.35
N SER A 166 -2.80 9.25 -12.66
CA SER A 166 -1.75 8.92 -13.62
C SER A 166 -0.81 7.86 -13.07
N ILE A 167 -0.41 7.98 -11.81
CA ILE A 167 0.45 7.00 -11.13
C ILE A 167 -0.17 5.59 -11.08
N LYS A 168 -1.51 5.47 -11.03
CA LYS A 168 -2.21 4.17 -11.05
C LYS A 168 -1.89 3.37 -12.30
N HIS A 169 -1.54 4.05 -13.40
CA HIS A 169 -1.18 3.35 -14.62
C HIS A 169 0.11 2.55 -14.49
N MET A 170 0.98 2.88 -13.52
CA MET A 170 2.21 2.15 -13.21
C MET A 170 1.97 0.83 -12.45
N PHE A 171 0.77 0.61 -11.91
CA PHE A 171 0.46 -0.56 -11.08
C PHE A 171 -0.04 -1.77 -11.89
N PHE A 172 -0.75 -1.53 -12.98
CA PHE A 172 -1.38 -2.56 -13.81
C PHE A 172 -0.52 -2.92 -15.03
N ASP A 173 -0.62 -4.16 -15.50
CA ASP A 173 0.04 -4.58 -16.74
C ASP A 173 -0.55 -3.84 -17.95
N THR A 174 0.25 -3.64 -19.01
CA THR A 174 -0.20 -2.94 -20.22
C THR A 174 -1.00 -3.85 -21.17
N THR A 175 -0.82 -5.17 -21.09
CA THR A 175 -1.48 -6.12 -22.00
C THR A 175 -2.79 -6.66 -21.44
N LYS A 176 -2.94 -6.66 -20.12
CA LYS A 176 -4.12 -7.14 -19.40
C LYS A 176 -4.40 -6.23 -18.24
N TYR A 177 -5.67 -6.02 -17.92
CA TYR A 177 -6.08 -5.30 -16.73
C TYR A 177 -5.90 -6.14 -15.44
N GLU A 178 -4.66 -6.56 -15.20
CA GLU A 178 -4.22 -7.33 -14.04
C GLU A 178 -3.10 -6.55 -13.34
N VAL A 179 -3.00 -6.72 -12.02
CA VAL A 179 -1.90 -6.12 -11.25
C VAL A 179 -0.58 -6.66 -11.78
N LYS A 180 0.31 -5.76 -12.23
CA LYS A 180 1.64 -6.15 -12.69
C LYS A 180 2.37 -6.79 -11.53
N ARG A 181 3.14 -7.86 -11.76
CA ARG A 181 3.95 -8.44 -10.69
C ARG A 181 4.88 -7.38 -10.11
N GLY A 182 4.90 -7.28 -8.78
CA GLY A 182 5.79 -6.36 -8.08
C GLY A 182 7.24 -6.62 -8.42
N ALA A 183 8.06 -5.61 -8.16
CA ALA A 183 9.49 -5.69 -8.39
C ALA A 183 10.12 -6.79 -7.51
N GLY A 184 11.23 -7.36 -7.98
CA GLY A 184 11.94 -8.45 -7.30
C GLY A 184 12.64 -7.96 -6.02
N GLN A 185 13.52 -8.81 -5.47
CA GLN A 185 14.41 -8.36 -4.39
C GLN A 185 15.37 -7.29 -4.92
N LEU A 186 15.60 -6.25 -4.12
CA LEU A 186 16.56 -5.17 -4.37
C LEU A 186 18.00 -5.72 -4.28
N GLY A 187 18.27 -6.59 -3.30
CA GLY A 187 19.58 -7.18 -3.05
C GLY A 187 20.03 -8.24 -4.07
N GLY A 188 21.35 -8.31 -4.31
CA GLY A 188 21.99 -9.39 -5.09
C GLY A 188 22.17 -9.13 -6.59
N LYS A 189 21.83 -7.93 -7.06
CA LYS A 189 22.04 -7.51 -8.45
C LYS A 189 23.30 -6.63 -8.53
N SER A 190 24.23 -6.97 -9.41
CA SER A 190 25.25 -6.02 -9.88
C SER A 190 24.63 -4.77 -10.53
N GLY A 191 23.33 -4.81 -10.88
CA GLY A 191 22.55 -3.71 -11.43
C GLY A 191 22.25 -2.57 -10.47
N LEU A 192 22.15 -2.81 -9.14
CA LEU A 192 21.75 -1.78 -8.19
C LEU A 192 22.72 -0.58 -8.17
N ILE A 193 24.03 -0.82 -8.34
CA ILE A 193 25.02 0.28 -8.41
C ILE A 193 24.76 1.20 -9.61
N ALA A 194 24.40 0.62 -10.76
CA ALA A 194 24.09 1.41 -11.95
C ALA A 194 22.75 2.16 -11.80
N GLU A 195 21.75 1.52 -11.19
CA GLU A 195 20.48 2.15 -10.86
C GLU A 195 20.68 3.32 -9.88
N MET A 196 21.51 3.15 -8.85
CA MET A 196 21.88 4.21 -7.91
C MET A 196 22.64 5.35 -8.59
N SER A 197 23.56 5.06 -9.52
CA SER A 197 24.27 6.10 -10.26
C SER A 197 23.32 6.99 -11.05
N VAL A 198 22.34 6.39 -11.74
CA VAL A 198 21.35 7.15 -12.52
C VAL A 198 20.40 7.94 -11.59
N LEU A 199 20.03 7.37 -10.43
CA LEU A 199 19.27 8.10 -9.41
C LEU A 199 20.05 9.32 -8.90
N ASP A 200 21.31 9.14 -8.52
CA ASP A 200 22.16 10.22 -8.02
C ASP A 200 22.38 11.29 -9.08
N ASP A 201 22.57 10.91 -10.34
CA ASP A 201 22.69 11.85 -11.47
C ASP A 201 21.43 12.69 -11.62
N ALA A 202 20.23 12.10 -11.54
CA ALA A 202 18.97 12.85 -11.60
C ALA A 202 18.86 13.85 -10.44
N LEU A 203 19.10 13.39 -9.20
CA LEU A 203 19.02 14.24 -8.01
C LEU A 203 20.09 15.35 -8.02
N ASN A 204 21.30 15.08 -8.52
CA ASN A 204 22.37 16.08 -8.66
C ASN A 204 22.01 17.20 -9.65
N ASN A 205 21.12 16.92 -10.60
CA ASN A 205 20.60 17.89 -11.57
C ASN A 205 19.27 18.51 -11.12
N GLY A 206 18.90 18.38 -9.85
CA GLY A 206 17.67 18.97 -9.29
C GLY A 206 16.38 18.26 -9.68
N MET A 207 16.47 17.05 -10.27
CA MET A 207 15.30 16.29 -10.69
C MET A 207 14.90 15.29 -9.59
N PRO A 208 13.71 15.42 -8.96
CA PRO A 208 13.24 14.43 -8.00
C PRO A 208 13.04 13.09 -8.70
N ALA A 209 13.49 12.02 -8.05
CA ALA A 209 13.46 10.67 -8.61
C ALA A 209 13.41 9.61 -7.50
N ILE A 210 12.95 8.42 -7.87
CA ILE A 210 12.87 7.27 -6.97
C ILE A 210 13.17 5.97 -7.71
N LEU A 211 13.81 5.02 -7.04
CA LEU A 211 13.90 3.64 -7.53
C LEU A 211 12.53 2.96 -7.45
N CYS A 212 12.06 2.39 -8.56
CA CYS A 212 10.75 1.71 -8.61
C CYS A 212 10.66 0.54 -7.61
N ASP A 213 11.79 -0.15 -7.37
CA ASP A 213 11.90 -1.24 -6.40
C ASP A 213 11.59 -0.78 -4.94
N LEU A 214 11.67 0.52 -4.64
CA LEU A 214 11.35 1.11 -3.32
C LEU A 214 9.85 1.38 -3.13
N THR A 215 9.01 1.08 -4.11
CA THR A 215 7.57 1.36 -4.06
C THR A 215 6.75 0.09 -4.19
N ASN A 216 5.47 0.14 -3.80
CA ASN A 216 4.50 -0.90 -4.14
C ASN A 216 3.74 -0.56 -5.44
N THR A 217 3.68 0.72 -5.80
CA THR A 217 2.87 1.28 -6.90
C THR A 217 3.61 1.31 -8.23
N LEU A 218 4.85 1.82 -8.26
CA LEU A 218 5.63 1.98 -9.49
C LEU A 218 6.26 0.65 -9.87
N ARG A 219 5.65 -0.06 -10.83
CA ARG A 219 6.08 -1.41 -11.24
C ARG A 219 6.73 -1.46 -12.62
N PHE A 220 7.00 -0.31 -13.24
CA PHE A 220 7.66 -0.20 -14.54
C PHE A 220 8.94 0.63 -14.43
N GLY A 221 9.96 0.25 -15.19
CA GLY A 221 11.30 0.84 -15.08
C GLY A 221 12.03 0.40 -13.80
N ASP A 222 13.29 0.80 -13.73
CA ASP A 222 14.13 0.65 -12.54
C ASP A 222 14.13 1.95 -11.71
N ILE A 223 14.01 3.10 -12.38
CA ILE A 223 13.91 4.45 -11.79
C ILE A 223 12.70 5.15 -12.37
N CYS A 224 12.03 6.00 -11.59
CA CYS A 224 11.01 6.92 -12.08
C CYS A 224 11.45 8.35 -11.77
N LEU A 225 11.45 9.21 -12.79
CA LEU A 225 11.57 10.66 -12.59
C LEU A 225 10.20 11.21 -12.17
N LEU A 226 10.23 12.24 -11.33
CA LEU A 226 9.07 12.82 -10.66
C LEU A 226 8.93 14.33 -10.92
N GLY A 227 9.59 14.87 -11.96
CA GLY A 227 9.60 16.31 -12.24
C GLY A 227 8.33 16.83 -12.92
N GLU A 228 7.47 15.95 -13.40
CA GLU A 228 6.22 16.28 -14.09
C GLU A 228 5.05 15.53 -13.44
N SER A 229 3.80 15.88 -13.80
CA SER A 229 2.62 15.24 -13.23
C SER A 229 2.49 13.75 -13.58
N ASP A 230 2.94 13.36 -14.78
CA ASP A 230 2.92 11.98 -15.24
C ASP A 230 4.22 11.25 -14.88
N PRO A 231 4.15 9.97 -14.47
CA PRO A 231 5.34 9.19 -14.15
C PRO A 231 6.22 8.99 -15.39
N PHE A 232 7.51 9.26 -15.27
CA PHE A 232 8.49 8.99 -16.32
C PHE A 232 9.46 7.87 -15.92
N PRO A 233 9.10 6.59 -16.16
CA PRO A 233 9.96 5.47 -15.83
C PRO A 233 11.09 5.24 -16.83
N ILE A 234 12.27 4.97 -16.28
CA ILE A 234 13.54 4.69 -16.98
C ILE A 234 13.98 3.27 -16.64
N GLU A 235 14.30 2.50 -17.67
CA GLU A 235 14.94 1.18 -17.51
C GLU A 235 16.46 1.33 -17.66
N VAL A 236 17.21 0.91 -16.64
CA VAL A 236 18.67 0.98 -16.62
C VAL A 236 19.25 -0.32 -17.20
N LYS A 237 20.28 -0.19 -18.03
CA LYS A 237 20.97 -1.33 -18.65
C LYS A 237 22.47 -1.19 -18.50
N THR A 238 23.09 -2.21 -17.93
CA THR A 238 24.55 -2.30 -17.75
C THR A 238 25.25 -3.02 -18.89
N THR A 239 24.51 -3.71 -19.78
CA THR A 239 25.08 -4.48 -20.90
C THR A 239 24.49 -4.06 -22.24
N PRO A 240 25.34 -3.96 -23.29
CA PRO A 240 24.88 -3.67 -24.64
C PRO A 240 24.18 -4.90 -25.23
N GLY A 241 22.85 -4.86 -25.27
CA GLY A 241 22.02 -5.89 -25.92
C GLY A 241 20.80 -6.30 -25.09
N LEU A 242 19.61 -6.21 -25.68
CA LEU A 242 18.39 -6.68 -25.04
C LEU A 242 18.15 -8.16 -25.36
N ASN A 243 18.17 -9.01 -24.32
CA ASN A 243 17.61 -10.35 -24.43
C ASN A 243 16.07 -10.28 -24.66
N GLN A 244 15.43 -11.41 -24.98
CA GLN A 244 13.98 -11.42 -25.23
C GLN A 244 13.15 -10.84 -24.08
N ARG A 245 13.57 -11.06 -22.83
CA ARG A 245 12.92 -10.49 -21.65
C ARG A 245 13.03 -8.96 -21.64
N GLY A 246 14.22 -8.42 -21.86
CA GLY A 246 14.48 -6.98 -21.94
C GLY A 246 13.71 -6.32 -23.08
N LYS A 247 13.60 -6.97 -24.24
CA LYS A 247 12.76 -6.49 -25.36
C LYS A 247 11.28 -6.39 -24.96
N ARG A 248 10.75 -7.39 -24.24
CA ARG A 248 9.36 -7.37 -23.74
C ARG A 248 9.14 -6.28 -22.69
N GLN A 249 10.10 -6.08 -21.77
CA GLN A 249 10.01 -5.01 -20.77
C GLN A 249 10.02 -3.64 -21.45
N LYS A 250 10.94 -3.42 -22.38
CA LYS A 250 11.02 -2.19 -23.19
C LYS A 250 9.71 -1.92 -23.94
N ALA A 251 9.16 -2.91 -24.65
CA ALA A 251 7.91 -2.74 -25.38
C ALA A 251 6.73 -2.35 -24.46
N LYS A 252 6.62 -2.97 -23.28
CA LYS A 252 5.59 -2.60 -22.30
C LYS A 252 5.80 -1.20 -21.72
N LEU A 253 7.05 -0.79 -21.55
CA LEU A 253 7.39 0.55 -21.09
C LEU A 253 7.04 1.61 -22.15
N GLU A 254 7.37 1.34 -23.42
CA GLU A 254 7.01 2.17 -24.57
C GLU A 254 5.49 2.31 -24.74
N GLU A 255 4.75 1.21 -24.56
CA GLU A 255 3.28 1.22 -24.60
C GLU A 255 2.69 2.11 -23.49
N LEU A 256 3.25 2.02 -22.27
CA LEU A 256 2.81 2.86 -21.15
C LEU A 256 3.15 4.34 -21.37
N HIS A 257 4.38 4.63 -21.82
CA HIS A 257 4.81 6.00 -22.17
C HIS A 257 3.90 6.60 -23.23
N SER A 258 3.66 5.86 -24.32
CA SER A 258 2.76 6.30 -25.39
C SER A 258 1.36 6.59 -24.88
N PHE A 259 0.82 5.78 -23.96
CA PHE A 259 -0.50 6.00 -23.39
C PHE A 259 -0.56 7.25 -22.50
N LEU A 260 0.46 7.47 -21.67
CA LEU A 260 0.55 8.66 -20.81
C LEU A 260 0.74 9.94 -21.63
N GLU A 261 1.60 9.90 -22.64
CA GLU A 261 1.90 11.06 -23.49
C GLU A 261 0.74 11.47 -24.40
N ASN A 262 0.01 10.50 -24.97
CA ASN A 262 -1.02 10.77 -25.98
C ASN A 262 -2.45 10.78 -25.43
N ASP A 263 -2.62 10.49 -24.12
CA ASP A 263 -3.91 10.27 -23.46
C ASP A 263 -4.81 9.24 -24.17
N ASN A 264 -4.25 8.41 -25.03
CA ASN A 264 -4.96 7.37 -25.75
C ASN A 264 -4.08 6.18 -26.09
N ALA A 265 -4.70 5.01 -26.21
CA ALA A 265 -4.08 3.83 -26.79
C ALA A 265 -5.14 2.88 -27.37
N ASN A 266 -4.77 2.13 -28.40
CA ASN A 266 -5.60 1.08 -28.97
C ASN A 266 -5.31 -0.26 -28.30
N ASP A 267 -6.36 -1.05 -28.08
CA ASP A 267 -6.30 -2.39 -27.50
C ASP A 267 -5.59 -2.47 -26.13
N PHE A 268 -5.57 -1.34 -25.41
CA PHE A 268 -4.82 -1.19 -24.16
C PHE A 268 -5.40 -2.04 -23.04
N ARG A 269 -4.54 -2.76 -22.31
CA ARG A 269 -4.91 -3.64 -21.19
C ARG A 269 -5.95 -4.72 -21.53
N GLY A 270 -6.03 -5.09 -22.81
CA GLY A 270 -6.96 -6.10 -23.30
C GLY A 270 -8.37 -5.57 -23.55
N PHE A 271 -8.61 -4.26 -23.43
CA PHE A 271 -9.84 -3.63 -23.86
C PHE A 271 -9.77 -3.36 -25.35
N ARG A 272 -10.65 -4.00 -26.15
CA ARG A 272 -10.66 -3.81 -27.60
C ARG A 272 -11.06 -2.39 -27.97
N GLY A 273 -10.40 -1.82 -28.98
CA GLY A 273 -10.68 -0.49 -29.50
C GLY A 273 -9.85 0.60 -28.80
N SER A 274 -10.33 1.85 -28.87
CA SER A 274 -9.61 3.01 -28.33
C SER A 274 -9.95 3.22 -26.85
N THR A 275 -8.92 3.28 -26.01
CA THR A 275 -9.01 3.71 -24.60
C THR A 275 -8.44 5.12 -24.50
N ASN A 276 -9.17 6.02 -23.85
CA ASN A 276 -8.76 7.42 -23.67
C ASN A 276 -8.70 7.77 -22.18
N ARG A 277 -7.68 8.54 -21.77
CA ARG A 277 -7.66 9.24 -20.48
C ARG A 277 -8.58 10.44 -20.62
N ILE A 278 -9.55 10.52 -19.72
CA ILE A 278 -10.42 11.69 -19.60
C ILE A 278 -9.97 12.47 -18.39
N VAL A 279 -9.96 13.80 -18.53
CA VAL A 279 -9.73 14.69 -17.40
C VAL A 279 -10.82 14.41 -16.36
N SER A 280 -10.40 14.05 -15.15
CA SER A 280 -11.33 13.84 -14.06
C SER A 280 -11.83 15.19 -13.54
N GLY A 281 -12.99 15.18 -12.86
CA GLY A 281 -13.42 16.34 -12.10
C GLY A 281 -12.46 16.65 -10.95
N GLU A 282 -12.67 17.78 -10.28
CA GLU A 282 -11.91 18.16 -9.10
C GLU A 282 -11.94 17.06 -8.04
N LEU A 283 -10.75 16.59 -7.64
CA LEU A 283 -10.62 15.59 -6.58
C LEU A 283 -10.92 16.25 -5.24
N LYS A 284 -11.90 15.72 -4.51
CA LYS A 284 -12.19 16.11 -3.14
C LYS A 284 -11.39 15.27 -2.15
N TYR A 285 -10.77 15.94 -1.20
CA TYR A 285 -10.01 15.30 -0.13
C TYR A 285 -10.66 15.61 1.22
N TYR A 286 -10.70 14.62 2.11
CA TYR A 286 -11.30 14.73 3.44
C TYR A 286 -10.27 14.49 4.54
N ASP A 287 -9.01 14.82 4.29
CA ASP A 287 -7.91 14.56 5.23
C ASP A 287 -8.14 15.27 6.57
N ASP A 288 -8.62 16.51 6.58
CA ASP A 288 -8.89 17.25 7.82
C ASP A 288 -10.00 16.58 8.64
N ALA A 289 -11.10 16.18 7.99
CA ALA A 289 -12.20 15.47 8.63
C ALA A 289 -11.74 14.09 9.17
N LEU A 290 -10.92 13.38 8.40
CA LEU A 290 -10.33 12.11 8.82
C LEU A 290 -9.44 12.29 10.06
N ASN A 291 -8.49 13.23 10.03
CA ASN A 291 -7.56 13.44 11.15
C ASN A 291 -8.28 13.94 12.41
N ALA A 292 -9.26 14.84 12.27
CA ALA A 292 -10.09 15.27 13.40
C ALA A 292 -10.88 14.08 14.01
N THR A 293 -11.37 13.18 13.16
CA THR A 293 -12.08 11.97 13.62
C THR A 293 -11.14 10.98 14.30
N ILE A 294 -9.91 10.81 13.81
CA ILE A 294 -8.89 9.97 14.46
C ILE A 294 -8.53 10.53 15.84
N GLU A 295 -8.29 11.85 15.94
CA GLU A 295 -7.96 12.51 17.21
C GLU A 295 -9.08 12.33 18.25
N ARG A 296 -10.34 12.50 17.84
CA ARG A 296 -11.50 12.24 18.70
C ARG A 296 -11.60 10.78 19.10
N ALA A 297 -11.44 9.85 18.16
CA ALA A 297 -11.46 8.42 18.47
C ALA A 297 -10.34 8.01 19.44
N HIS A 298 -9.19 8.70 19.39
CA HIS A 298 -8.08 8.43 20.28
C HIS A 298 -8.41 8.76 21.76
N SER A 299 -9.23 9.79 22.01
CA SER A 299 -9.66 10.20 23.36
C SER A 299 -10.99 9.59 23.81
N GLU A 300 -11.94 9.40 22.89
CA GLU A 300 -13.31 8.92 23.15
C GLU A 300 -13.45 7.39 22.97
N GLY A 301 -12.45 6.72 22.40
CA GLY A 301 -12.46 5.29 22.06
C GLY A 301 -13.05 5.00 20.67
N PHE A 302 -13.97 5.82 20.18
CA PHE A 302 -14.41 5.85 18.78
C PHE A 302 -14.92 7.25 18.41
N ALA A 303 -14.99 7.55 17.12
CA ALA A 303 -15.62 8.76 16.63
C ALA A 303 -16.13 8.57 15.20
N THR A 304 -17.13 9.35 14.83
CA THR A 304 -17.69 9.40 13.49
C THR A 304 -17.82 10.84 12.99
N CYS A 305 -17.76 11.02 11.67
CA CYS A 305 -18.15 12.25 11.00
C CYS A 305 -18.72 11.95 9.60
N SER A 306 -19.54 12.85 9.07
CA SER A 306 -20.07 12.77 7.71
C SER A 306 -19.74 14.06 6.96
N PRO A 307 -18.59 14.12 6.27
CA PRO A 307 -18.15 15.38 5.67
C PRO A 307 -18.97 15.75 4.42
N GLU A 308 -19.69 14.79 3.81
CA GLU A 308 -20.72 15.05 2.82
C GLU A 308 -21.85 14.02 2.90
N ALA A 309 -23.00 14.32 2.29
CA ALA A 309 -24.15 13.43 2.29
C ALA A 309 -23.81 12.09 1.60
N GLY A 310 -24.13 10.97 2.26
CA GLY A 310 -23.87 9.62 1.76
C GLY A 310 -22.44 9.11 2.01
N PHE A 311 -21.57 9.90 2.65
CA PHE A 311 -20.23 9.47 3.04
C PHE A 311 -19.98 9.74 4.52
N SER A 312 -19.56 8.69 5.23
CA SER A 312 -19.25 8.74 6.66
C SER A 312 -17.87 8.13 6.92
N ILE A 313 -17.15 8.71 7.86
CA ILE A 313 -15.88 8.20 8.38
C ILE A 313 -16.15 7.72 9.80
N ALA A 314 -15.68 6.52 10.12
CA ALA A 314 -15.73 5.93 11.45
C ALA A 314 -14.32 5.51 11.87
N CYS A 315 -13.84 6.05 12.98
CA CYS A 315 -12.55 5.69 13.57
C CYS A 315 -12.76 4.99 14.92
N ILE A 316 -12.05 3.90 15.16
CA ILE A 316 -12.22 3.06 16.35
C ILE A 316 -10.85 2.78 16.97
N LYS A 317 -10.68 3.04 18.26
CA LYS A 317 -9.46 2.70 18.99
C LYS A 317 -9.46 1.21 19.39
N THR A 318 -8.60 0.40 18.78
CA THR A 318 -8.51 -1.05 19.03
C THR A 318 -7.53 -1.37 20.15
N GLY A 319 -8.03 -1.78 21.30
CA GLY A 319 -7.25 -2.07 22.50
C GLY A 319 -8.06 -1.91 23.79
N GLU A 320 -9.08 -1.06 23.72
CA GLU A 320 -10.09 -0.82 24.76
C GLU A 320 -11.48 -1.28 24.29
N LEU A 321 -11.53 -2.21 23.33
CA LEU A 321 -12.75 -2.94 23.03
C LEU A 321 -13.03 -3.85 24.22
N SER A 322 -13.65 -3.29 25.26
CA SER A 322 -14.33 -4.08 26.27
C SER A 322 -15.32 -5.01 25.56
N GLU A 323 -15.74 -6.11 26.21
CA GLU A 323 -16.85 -6.94 25.74
C GLU A 323 -18.16 -6.13 25.52
N LYS A 324 -18.17 -4.84 25.94
CA LYS A 324 -19.20 -3.82 25.79
C LYS A 324 -19.02 -2.87 24.59
N PHE A 325 -18.02 -3.07 23.72
CA PHE A 325 -17.99 -2.34 22.46
C PHE A 325 -19.08 -2.88 21.54
N GLU A 326 -20.24 -2.25 21.61
CA GLU A 326 -21.37 -2.53 20.74
C GLU A 326 -21.12 -1.77 19.44
N LEU A 327 -20.60 -2.46 18.43
CA LEU A 327 -20.60 -1.99 17.03
C LEU A 327 -21.98 -1.42 16.64
N ASP A 328 -23.04 -1.94 17.26
CA ASP A 328 -24.41 -1.45 17.16
C ASP A 328 -24.52 0.04 17.51
N GLN A 329 -23.86 0.55 18.57
CA GLN A 329 -23.89 1.99 18.92
C GLN A 329 -23.20 2.86 17.85
N LEU A 330 -22.11 2.36 17.25
CA LEU A 330 -21.43 3.05 16.16
C LEU A 330 -22.34 3.15 14.94
N PHE A 331 -22.99 2.04 14.55
CA PHE A 331 -23.87 2.02 13.39
C PHE A 331 -25.19 2.77 13.64
N GLU A 332 -25.74 2.71 14.86
CA GLU A 332 -26.89 3.50 15.29
C GLU A 332 -26.59 5.00 15.20
N SER A 333 -25.39 5.45 15.58
CA SER A 333 -25.00 6.86 15.51
C SER A 333 -24.95 7.42 14.08
N LEU A 334 -24.87 6.55 13.08
CA LEU A 334 -24.74 6.92 11.68
C LEU A 334 -26.07 6.88 10.91
N ASP A 335 -27.17 6.40 11.52
CA ASP A 335 -28.51 6.29 10.94
C ASP A 335 -28.51 5.64 9.54
N LEU A 336 -28.02 4.39 9.47
CA LEU A 336 -27.70 3.72 8.21
C LEU A 336 -28.70 2.60 7.89
N ASP A 337 -29.34 2.69 6.73
CA ASP A 337 -30.25 1.63 6.25
C ASP A 337 -29.51 0.44 5.61
N ALA A 338 -28.52 0.70 4.76
CA ALA A 338 -27.78 -0.31 4.00
C ALA A 338 -26.37 0.19 3.61
N PRO A 339 -25.42 0.25 4.56
CA PRO A 339 -24.11 0.83 4.29
C PRO A 339 -23.20 -0.10 3.49
N GLU A 340 -22.44 0.48 2.57
CA GLU A 340 -21.26 -0.15 1.97
C GLU A 340 -20.03 0.22 2.81
N ILE A 341 -19.38 -0.81 3.39
CA ILE A 341 -18.28 -0.61 4.33
C ILE A 341 -16.94 -0.83 3.64
N PHE A 342 -16.07 0.17 3.75
CA PHE A 342 -14.68 0.13 3.32
C PHE A 342 -13.76 0.07 4.55
N ASP A 343 -13.30 -1.14 4.88
CA ASP A 343 -12.36 -1.37 5.99
C ASP A 343 -10.92 -1.08 5.52
N LEU A 344 -10.37 0.06 5.95
CA LEU A 344 -9.02 0.46 5.61
C LEU A 344 -7.97 -0.52 6.15
N ASN A 345 -8.20 -1.11 7.32
CA ASN A 345 -7.26 -2.07 7.89
C ASN A 345 -7.23 -3.38 7.12
N HIS A 346 -8.35 -3.79 6.54
CA HIS A 346 -8.37 -4.94 5.63
C HIS A 346 -7.41 -4.71 4.46
N PHE A 347 -7.49 -3.55 3.80
CA PHE A 347 -6.60 -3.22 2.67
C PHE A 347 -5.14 -3.07 3.10
N LYS A 348 -4.87 -2.40 4.22
CA LYS A 348 -3.51 -2.24 4.77
C LYS A 348 -2.88 -3.60 5.12
N ASN A 349 -3.57 -4.41 5.92
CA ASN A 349 -3.07 -5.71 6.39
C ASN A 349 -3.01 -6.76 5.27
N GLY A 350 -3.81 -6.58 4.22
CA GLY A 350 -3.79 -7.41 3.01
C GLY A 350 -2.75 -6.99 1.95
N HIS A 351 -1.95 -5.95 2.21
CA HIS A 351 -1.02 -5.34 1.25
C HIS A 351 -1.70 -4.83 -0.04
N GLY A 352 -2.97 -4.41 0.07
CA GLY A 352 -3.81 -3.93 -1.03
C GLY A 352 -3.87 -2.42 -1.21
N TRP A 353 -3.04 -1.64 -0.50
CA TRP A 353 -3.10 -0.17 -0.52
C TRP A 353 -2.44 0.47 -1.75
N ALA A 354 -1.62 -0.28 -2.49
CA ALA A 354 -0.67 0.22 -3.48
C ALA A 354 -1.25 0.93 -4.74
N PHE A 355 -2.56 1.16 -4.81
CA PHE A 355 -3.20 1.94 -5.88
C PHE A 355 -4.13 3.05 -5.33
N TYR A 356 -4.11 3.25 -4.02
CA TYR A 356 -4.81 4.33 -3.32
C TYR A 356 -3.79 5.39 -2.88
N LEU A 357 -4.28 6.58 -2.59
CA LEU A 357 -3.47 7.62 -1.96
C LEU A 357 -2.85 7.05 -0.66
N PRO A 358 -1.52 7.09 -0.48
CA PRO A 358 -0.86 6.48 0.67
C PRO A 358 -1.37 7.04 2.00
N PHE A 359 -1.64 6.16 2.97
CA PHE A 359 -2.10 6.58 4.31
C PHE A 359 -1.09 7.48 5.03
N LEU A 360 0.19 7.44 4.60
CA LEU A 360 1.24 8.34 5.09
C LEU A 360 1.00 9.81 4.69
N LEU A 361 0.29 10.05 3.59
CA LEU A 361 -0.10 11.40 3.15
C LEU A 361 -1.45 11.83 3.74
N THR A 362 -2.33 10.88 4.08
CA THR A 362 -3.67 11.21 4.59
C THR A 362 -3.72 11.33 6.11
N ILE A 363 -2.97 10.52 6.87
CA ILE A 363 -2.89 10.60 8.32
C ILE A 363 -1.69 11.49 8.67
N ARG A 364 -1.93 12.61 9.36
CA ARG A 364 -0.93 13.67 9.59
C ARG A 364 -0.04 13.39 10.78
N ASN A 365 -0.61 12.98 11.91
CA ASN A 365 0.12 12.70 13.15
C ASN A 365 0.88 11.37 13.06
N SER A 366 2.18 11.39 13.35
CA SER A 366 3.05 10.20 13.27
C SER A 366 2.67 9.08 14.22
N GLU A 367 2.17 9.41 15.42
CA GLU A 367 1.72 8.40 16.39
C GLU A 367 0.42 7.74 15.92
N HIS A 368 -0.50 8.49 15.31
CA HIS A 368 -1.71 7.91 14.72
C HIS A 368 -1.39 6.94 13.58
N ILE A 369 -0.35 7.23 12.78
CA ILE A 369 0.11 6.28 11.76
C ILE A 369 0.69 5.02 12.41
N LEU A 370 1.48 5.17 13.47
CA LEU A 370 2.04 4.03 14.21
C LEU A 370 0.94 3.16 14.85
N GLU A 371 -0.15 3.76 15.31
CA GLU A 371 -1.31 3.03 15.87
C GLU A 371 -2.15 2.36 14.79
N PHE A 372 -2.24 2.96 13.61
CA PHE A 372 -2.89 2.37 12.44
C PHE A 372 -2.13 1.14 11.92
N LEU A 373 -0.80 1.13 12.07
CA LEU A 373 0.09 0.03 11.63
C LEU A 373 0.10 -1.16 12.59
#